data_AF-A0A3B9RTB6-F1
#
_entry.id   AF-A0A3B9RTB6-F1
#
_cell.length_a   1.000
_cell.length_b   1.000
_cell.length_c   1.000
_cell.angle_alpha   90.00
_cell.angle_beta   90.00
_cell.angle_gamma   90.00
#
_symmetry.space_group_name_H-M   'P 1'
#
loop_
_entity.id
_entity.type
_entity.pdbx_description
1 polymer ?
#
loop_
_entity_poly.entity_id
_entity_poly.type
_entity_poly.pdbx_seq_one_letter_code
_entity_poly.pdbx_strand_id
1 'polypeptide(L)'
;MEPALPSKKKETLLETIVSTLFSVLFFFLYLKPDLLAIYQRGSEPTPMLVSSSAKGLMFGFLLFSLIAFLISLIKLIRKRWGTPLVWFNCINELSGALYFAFFMTRWDALNQEFLRFFRNDLATWALIAKAAVVCFLLLTLISIFDDLYKAYKHS
;
A
#
# COMPACT_ATOMS: atom_id res chain seq x y z
N MET A 1 -26.16 19.98 -16.02
CA MET A 1 -26.56 19.15 -14.87
C MET A 1 -25.80 17.84 -14.98
N GLU A 2 -24.76 17.65 -14.17
CA GLU A 2 -23.96 16.41 -14.17
C GLU A 2 -24.76 15.28 -13.51
N PRO A 3 -24.80 14.07 -14.08
CA PRO A 3 -25.69 13.02 -13.60
C PRO A 3 -25.14 12.39 -12.31
N ALA A 4 -25.92 12.49 -11.24
CA ALA A 4 -25.73 11.68 -10.04
C ALA A 4 -26.30 10.28 -10.30
N LEU A 5 -25.43 9.26 -10.44
CA LEU A 5 -25.86 7.86 -10.61
C LEU A 5 -25.80 7.09 -9.27
N PRO A 6 -26.84 6.31 -8.92
CA PRO A 6 -27.02 5.71 -7.59
C PRO A 6 -26.02 4.59 -7.23
N SER A 7 -25.24 4.07 -8.19
CA SER A 7 -24.28 2.98 -7.96
C SER A 7 -22.92 3.43 -7.38
N LYS A 8 -22.54 4.71 -7.54
CA LYS A 8 -21.20 5.21 -7.19
C LYS A 8 -20.93 5.29 -5.68
N LYS A 9 -21.97 5.40 -4.84
CA LYS A 9 -21.79 5.53 -3.37
C LYS A 9 -21.15 4.29 -2.74
N LYS A 10 -21.49 3.09 -3.21
CA LYS A 10 -20.99 1.84 -2.62
C LYS A 10 -19.51 1.62 -2.93
N GLU A 11 -19.10 1.96 -4.15
CA GLU A 11 -17.71 1.87 -4.61
C GLU A 11 -16.81 2.88 -3.86
N THR A 12 -17.21 4.15 -3.79
CA THR A 12 -16.44 5.17 -3.02
C THR A 12 -16.38 4.86 -1.52
N LEU A 13 -17.44 4.26 -0.96
CA LEU A 13 -17.44 3.82 0.44
C LEU A 13 -16.49 2.63 0.65
N LEU A 14 -16.46 1.67 -0.27
CA LEU A 14 -15.51 0.55 -0.22
C LEU A 14 -14.06 1.06 -0.32
N GLU A 15 -13.76 1.96 -1.26
CA GLU A 15 -12.44 2.60 -1.40
C GLU A 15 -12.02 3.29 -0.10
N THR A 16 -12.94 4.01 0.54
CA THR A 16 -12.68 4.71 1.80
C THR A 16 -12.41 3.71 2.94
N ILE A 17 -13.20 2.64 3.05
CA ILE A 17 -13.01 1.59 4.07
C ILE A 17 -11.65 0.92 3.89
N VAL A 18 -11.32 0.52 2.66
CA VAL A 18 -10.05 -0.14 2.35
C VAL A 18 -8.88 0.80 2.66
N SER A 19 -8.94 2.06 2.23
CA SER A 19 -7.90 3.05 2.50
C SER A 19 -7.71 3.26 4.02
N THR A 20 -8.81 3.32 4.77
CA THR A 20 -8.79 3.45 6.24
C THR A 20 -8.13 2.23 6.89
N LEU A 21 -8.50 1.02 6.46
CA LEU A 21 -7.91 -0.22 6.97
C LEU A 21 -6.40 -0.26 6.74
N PHE A 22 -5.94 0.11 5.55
CA PHE A 22 -4.50 0.16 5.25
C PHE A 22 -3.79 1.26 6.05
N SER A 23 -4.37 2.45 6.19
CA SER A 23 -3.78 3.51 7.02
C SER A 23 -3.65 3.08 8.48
N VAL A 24 -4.68 2.44 9.04
CA VAL A 24 -4.67 1.91 10.41
C VAL A 24 -3.62 0.80 10.54
N LEU A 25 -3.57 -0.13 9.59
CA LEU A 25 -2.58 -1.20 9.57
C LEU A 25 -1.15 -0.64 9.56
N PHE A 26 -0.83 0.27 8.63
CA PHE A 26 0.51 0.86 8.55
C PHE A 26 0.84 1.73 9.76
N PHE A 27 -0.16 2.38 10.36
CA PHE A 27 0.02 3.10 11.62
C PHE A 27 0.43 2.16 12.76
N PHE A 28 -0.23 1.01 12.89
CA PHE A 28 0.15 0.00 13.87
C PHE A 28 1.54 -0.59 13.58
N LEU A 29 1.85 -0.90 12.32
CA LEU A 29 3.17 -1.39 11.93
C LEU A 29 4.28 -0.35 12.15
N TYR A 30 3.98 0.94 12.01
CA TYR A 30 4.91 2.02 12.33
C TYR A 30 5.19 2.10 13.85
N LEU A 31 4.15 1.99 14.68
CA LEU A 31 4.29 2.01 16.14
C LEU A 31 4.94 0.73 16.70
N LYS A 32 4.61 -0.42 16.13
CA LYS A 32 5.05 -1.75 16.54
C LYS A 32 5.48 -2.57 15.31
N PRO A 33 6.68 -2.33 14.76
CA PRO A 33 7.19 -3.07 13.61
C PRO A 33 7.30 -4.59 13.88
N ASP A 34 7.45 -4.97 15.15
CA ASP A 34 7.53 -6.37 15.59
C ASP A 34 6.18 -7.13 15.54
N LEU A 35 5.10 -6.49 15.08
CA LEU A 35 3.82 -7.16 14.78
C LEU A 35 3.95 -8.16 13.63
N LEU A 36 4.83 -7.86 12.66
CA LEU A 36 5.19 -8.81 11.61
C LEU A 36 6.37 -9.63 12.10
N ALA A 37 6.08 -10.65 12.90
CA ALA A 37 7.08 -11.56 13.46
C ALA A 37 6.63 -13.01 13.35
N ILE A 38 7.60 -13.92 13.40
CA ILE A 38 7.32 -15.33 13.64
C ILE A 38 7.16 -15.52 15.14
N TYR A 39 5.97 -15.94 15.56
CA TYR A 39 5.67 -16.26 16.95
C TYR A 39 5.82 -17.76 17.17
N GLN A 40 6.77 -18.13 18.03
CA GLN A 40 7.00 -19.52 18.41
C GLN A 40 6.67 -19.72 19.89
N ARG A 41 6.15 -20.90 20.23
CA ARG A 41 5.79 -21.23 21.61
C ARG A 41 7.07 -21.37 22.45
N GLY A 42 7.24 -20.51 23.45
CA GLY A 42 8.38 -20.56 24.37
C GLY A 42 9.65 -19.87 23.87
N SER A 43 9.56 -19.04 22.84
CA SER A 43 10.68 -18.23 22.34
C SER A 43 10.24 -16.79 22.09
N GLU A 44 11.20 -15.86 22.10
CA GLU A 44 10.92 -14.47 21.73
C GLU A 44 10.49 -14.39 20.26
N PRO A 45 9.58 -13.45 19.90
CA PRO A 45 9.18 -13.26 18.51
C PRO A 45 10.37 -12.90 17.63
N THR A 46 10.48 -13.53 16.46
CA THR A 46 11.50 -13.16 15.46
C THR A 46 10.90 -12.15 14.49
N PRO A 47 11.20 -10.84 14.60
CA PRO A 47 10.61 -9.82 13.74
C PRO A 47 11.08 -9.96 12.29
N MET A 48 10.22 -9.66 11.34
CA MET A 48 10.51 -9.66 9.90
C MET A 48 11.49 -8.57 9.51
N LEU A 49 11.41 -7.41 10.16
CA LEU A 49 12.24 -6.25 9.86
C LEU A 49 13.17 -5.94 11.03
N VAL A 50 14.36 -5.46 10.70
CA VAL A 50 15.30 -4.93 11.70
C VAL A 50 14.80 -3.56 12.16
N SER A 51 14.58 -3.40 13.47
CA SER A 51 13.83 -2.29 14.08
C SER A 51 14.27 -0.88 13.64
N SER A 52 15.57 -0.65 13.42
CA SER A 52 16.13 0.64 13.00
C SER A 52 15.73 1.04 11.57
N SER A 53 15.78 0.10 10.62
CA SER A 53 15.39 0.33 9.21
C SER A 53 13.87 0.23 9.01
N ALA A 54 13.20 -0.58 9.83
CA ALA A 54 11.77 -0.83 9.74
C ALA A 54 10.94 0.46 9.86
N LYS A 55 11.24 1.31 10.84
CA LYS A 55 10.43 2.50 11.13
C LYS A 55 10.43 3.51 9.97
N GLY A 56 11.59 3.77 9.38
CA GLY A 56 11.71 4.68 8.23
C GLY A 56 10.94 4.16 7.01
N LEU A 57 11.00 2.85 6.79
CA LEU A 57 10.29 2.20 5.68
C LEU A 57 8.77 2.16 5.90
N MET A 58 8.32 1.82 7.10
CA MET A 58 6.90 1.85 7.46
C MET A 58 6.32 3.26 7.44
N PHE A 59 7.11 4.28 7.79
CA PHE A 59 6.68 5.68 7.70
C PHE A 59 6.33 6.09 6.27
N GLY A 60 7.10 5.64 5.27
CA GLY A 60 6.77 5.91 3.86
C GLY A 60 5.42 5.30 3.46
N PHE A 61 5.18 4.03 3.81
CA PHE A 61 3.87 3.40 3.55
C PHE A 61 2.72 4.08 4.31
N LEU A 62 2.96 4.48 5.56
CA LEU A 62 1.99 5.25 6.33
C LEU A 62 1.66 6.57 5.61
N LEU A 63 2.66 7.29 5.12
CA LEU A 63 2.44 8.55 4.40
C LEU A 63 1.59 8.36 3.14
N PHE A 64 1.95 7.41 2.26
CA PHE A 64 1.18 7.15 1.03
C PHE A 64 -0.25 6.67 1.32
N SER A 65 -0.43 5.85 2.36
CA SER A 65 -1.78 5.39 2.77
C SER A 65 -2.62 6.53 3.34
N LEU A 66 -2.03 7.46 4.12
CA LEU A 66 -2.74 8.64 4.61
C LEU A 66 -3.15 9.57 3.47
N ILE A 67 -2.29 9.77 2.48
CA ILE A 67 -2.64 10.56 1.29
C ILE A 67 -3.80 9.88 0.54
N ALA A 68 -3.75 8.56 0.32
CA ALA A 68 -4.83 7.81 -0.30
C ALA A 68 -6.15 7.92 0.48
N PHE A 69 -6.08 7.85 1.81
CA PHE A 69 -7.23 8.07 2.70
C PHE A 69 -7.81 9.47 2.54
N LEU A 70 -6.98 10.52 2.54
CA LEU A 70 -7.42 11.90 2.35
C LEU A 70 -8.11 12.08 0.98
N ILE A 71 -7.54 11.50 -0.08
CA ILE A 71 -8.14 11.54 -1.42
C ILE A 71 -9.52 10.85 -1.41
N SER A 72 -9.62 9.66 -0.82
CA SER A 72 -10.88 8.92 -0.67
C SER A 72 -11.91 9.70 0.15
N LEU A 73 -11.49 10.36 1.23
CA LEU A 73 -12.36 11.20 2.05
C LEU A 73 -12.89 12.41 1.26
N ILE A 74 -12.02 13.08 0.49
CA ILE A 74 -12.42 14.19 -0.39
C ILE A 74 -13.41 13.69 -1.46
N LYS A 75 -13.15 12.53 -2.08
CA LYS A 75 -14.07 11.88 -3.03
C LYS A 75 -15.43 11.63 -2.37
N LEU A 76 -15.45 11.11 -1.14
CA LEU A 76 -16.69 10.82 -0.39
C LEU A 76 -17.50 12.09 -0.07
N ILE A 77 -16.82 13.16 0.37
CA ILE A 77 -17.46 14.44 0.72
C ILE A 77 -18.00 15.14 -0.53
N ARG A 78 -17.17 15.27 -1.58
CA ARG A 78 -17.53 16.02 -2.78
C ARG A 78 -18.42 15.24 -3.73
N LYS A 79 -18.44 13.90 -3.65
CA LYS A 79 -19.15 12.97 -4.55
C LYS A 79 -18.86 13.22 -6.05
N ARG A 80 -17.75 13.88 -6.34
CA ARG A 80 -17.32 14.28 -7.68
C ARG A 80 -15.84 13.99 -7.84
N TRP A 81 -15.50 13.58 -9.05
CA TRP A 81 -14.14 13.35 -9.50
C TRP A 81 -13.67 14.60 -10.25
N GLY A 82 -12.88 15.44 -9.60
CA GLY A 82 -12.27 16.59 -10.29
C GLY A 82 -10.94 16.19 -10.90
N THR A 83 -10.65 16.63 -12.13
CA THR A 83 -9.39 16.33 -12.85
C THR A 83 -8.12 16.48 -12.00
N PRO A 84 -7.97 17.51 -11.14
CA PRO A 84 -6.80 17.61 -10.27
C PRO A 84 -6.70 16.46 -9.25
N LEU A 85 -7.83 16.05 -8.66
CA LEU A 85 -7.87 14.99 -7.65
C LEU A 85 -7.49 13.63 -8.24
N VAL A 86 -7.84 13.40 -9.51
CA VAL A 86 -7.45 12.21 -10.29
C VAL A 86 -5.95 12.13 -10.43
N TRP A 87 -5.32 13.22 -10.89
CA TRP A 87 -3.88 13.28 -11.06
C TRP A 87 -3.15 13.09 -9.73
N PHE A 88 -3.62 13.71 -8.65
CA PHE A 88 -3.07 13.47 -7.32
C PHE A 88 -3.18 12.00 -6.89
N ASN A 89 -4.31 11.33 -7.17
CA ASN A 89 -4.46 9.91 -6.87
C ASN A 89 -3.47 9.06 -7.67
N CYS A 90 -3.40 9.28 -8.98
CA CYS A 90 -2.49 8.53 -9.85
C CYS A 90 -1.03 8.71 -9.45
N ILE A 91 -0.62 9.94 -9.11
CA ILE A 91 0.74 10.22 -8.63
C ILE A 91 1.00 9.51 -7.30
N ASN A 92 0.04 9.53 -6.38
CA ASN A 92 0.19 8.85 -5.09
C ASN A 92 0.29 7.33 -5.24
N GLU A 93 -0.57 6.72 -6.06
CA GLU A 93 -0.54 5.28 -6.34
C GLU A 93 0.78 4.87 -7.00
N LEU A 94 1.23 5.60 -8.02
CA LEU A 94 2.50 5.33 -8.68
C LEU A 94 3.69 5.51 -7.73
N SER A 95 3.69 6.58 -6.93
CA SER A 95 4.75 6.83 -5.94
C SER A 95 4.79 5.73 -4.88
N GLY A 96 3.63 5.28 -4.40
CA GLY A 96 3.52 4.16 -3.47
C GLY A 96 4.02 2.84 -4.07
N ALA A 97 3.73 2.57 -5.34
CA ALA A 97 4.22 1.38 -6.03
C ALA A 97 5.73 1.39 -6.28
N LEU A 98 6.28 2.55 -6.66
CA LEU A 98 7.73 2.73 -6.77
C LEU A 98 8.41 2.62 -5.40
N TYR A 99 7.79 3.15 -4.35
CA TYR A 99 8.28 2.99 -2.98
C TYR A 99 8.24 1.53 -2.52
N PHE A 100 7.20 0.79 -2.85
CA PHE A 100 7.12 -0.64 -2.60
C PHE A 100 8.24 -1.40 -3.34
N ALA A 101 8.48 -1.08 -4.61
CA ALA A 101 9.59 -1.66 -5.37
C ALA A 101 10.94 -1.38 -4.69
N PHE A 102 11.18 -0.14 -4.25
CA PHE A 102 12.36 0.23 -3.49
C PHE A 102 12.48 -0.54 -2.18
N PHE A 103 11.41 -0.62 -1.38
CA PHE A 103 11.37 -1.36 -0.12
C PHE A 103 11.76 -2.83 -0.30
N MET A 104 11.21 -3.50 -1.33
CA MET A 104 11.50 -4.90 -1.62
C MET A 104 12.95 -5.17 -2.06
N THR A 105 13.72 -4.13 -2.38
CA THR A 105 15.17 -4.25 -2.67
C THR A 105 16.07 -4.01 -1.44
N ARG A 106 15.51 -3.59 -0.31
CA ARG A 106 16.23 -3.32 0.94
C ARG A 106 16.39 -4.58 1.79
N TRP A 107 17.24 -5.49 1.33
CA TRP A 107 17.56 -6.73 2.03
C TRP A 107 18.18 -6.52 3.41
N ASP A 108 18.87 -5.40 3.60
CA ASP A 108 19.44 -4.94 4.87
C ASP A 108 18.38 -4.62 5.92
N ALA A 109 17.16 -4.29 5.50
CA ALA A 109 16.04 -4.06 6.41
C ALA A 109 15.36 -5.35 6.88
N LEU A 110 15.59 -6.50 6.21
CA LEU A 110 15.00 -7.78 6.57
C LEU A 110 15.86 -8.51 7.61
N ASN A 111 15.21 -9.06 8.63
CA ASN A 111 15.89 -9.86 9.62
C ASN A 111 16.32 -11.21 9.02
N GLN A 112 17.62 -11.50 9.06
CA GLN A 112 18.18 -12.73 8.51
C GLN A 112 17.67 -13.99 9.24
N GLU A 113 17.37 -13.89 10.54
CA GLU A 113 16.77 -15.02 11.29
C GLU A 113 15.35 -15.33 10.81
N PHE A 114 14.58 -14.30 10.49
CA PHE A 114 13.25 -14.45 9.90
C PHE A 114 13.34 -15.14 8.53
N LEU A 115 14.29 -14.74 7.68
CA LEU A 115 14.48 -15.33 6.35
C LEU A 115 14.88 -16.82 6.43
N ARG A 116 15.74 -17.16 7.39
CA ARG A 116 16.22 -18.53 7.62
C ARG A 116 15.10 -19.49 8.05
N PHE A 117 14.07 -19.00 8.74
CA PHE A 117 12.94 -19.82 9.18
C PHE A 117 12.20 -20.48 8.01
N PHE A 118 12.10 -19.79 6.87
CA PHE A 118 11.41 -20.30 5.68
C PHE A 118 12.25 -21.25 4.82
N ARG A 119 13.35 -21.81 5.36
CA ARG A 119 14.18 -22.85 4.73
C ARG A 119 14.66 -22.52 3.30
N ASN A 120 14.85 -21.25 2.95
CA ASN A 120 15.15 -20.86 1.58
C ASN A 120 16.37 -19.95 1.43
N ASP A 121 17.09 -20.22 0.34
CA ASP A 121 18.13 -19.39 -0.26
C ASP A 121 17.60 -17.96 -0.50
N LEU A 122 18.46 -16.96 -0.28
CA LEU A 122 18.21 -15.56 -0.64
C LEU A 122 17.72 -15.42 -2.09
N ALA A 123 18.15 -16.31 -2.99
CA ALA A 123 17.70 -16.34 -4.38
C ALA A 123 16.18 -16.54 -4.52
N THR A 124 15.57 -17.44 -3.74
CA THR A 124 14.13 -17.71 -3.78
C THR A 124 13.35 -16.52 -3.25
N TRP A 125 13.82 -15.91 -2.16
CA TRP A 125 13.21 -14.68 -1.63
C TRP A 125 13.30 -13.52 -2.62
N ALA A 126 14.43 -13.35 -3.32
CA ALA A 126 14.59 -12.35 -4.37
C ALA A 126 13.63 -12.56 -5.53
N LEU A 127 13.34 -13.82 -5.89
CA LEU A 127 12.37 -14.13 -6.93
C LEU A 127 10.93 -13.79 -6.50
N ILE A 128 10.55 -14.17 -5.28
CA ILE A 128 9.24 -13.83 -4.69
C ILE A 128 9.07 -12.31 -4.61
N ALA A 129 10.09 -11.60 -4.14
CA ALA A 129 10.08 -10.15 -4.03
C ALA A 129 9.88 -9.47 -5.40
N LYS A 130 10.64 -9.90 -6.42
CA LYS A 130 10.49 -9.38 -7.79
C LYS A 130 9.10 -9.66 -8.36
N ALA A 131 8.59 -10.88 -8.18
CA ALA A 131 7.24 -11.24 -8.64
C ALA A 131 6.17 -10.38 -7.95
N ALA A 132 6.27 -10.18 -6.63
CA ALA A 132 5.36 -9.32 -5.88
C ALA A 132 5.40 -7.86 -6.37
N VAL A 133 6.59 -7.31 -6.64
CA VAL A 133 6.74 -5.96 -7.20
C VAL A 133 6.11 -5.84 -8.57
N VAL A 134 6.34 -6.80 -9.47
CA VAL A 134 5.75 -6.79 -10.82
C VAL A 134 4.22 -6.87 -10.74
N CYS A 135 3.68 -7.78 -9.92
CA CYS A 135 2.24 -7.88 -9.71
C CYS A 135 1.65 -6.58 -9.15
N PHE A 136 2.31 -5.97 -8.16
CA PHE A 136 1.83 -4.73 -7.57
C PHE A 136 1.84 -3.58 -8.58
N LEU A 137 2.92 -3.43 -9.35
CA LEU A 137 3.00 -2.42 -10.42
C LEU A 137 1.92 -2.61 -11.48
N LEU A 138 1.66 -3.84 -11.92
CA LEU A 138 0.59 -4.12 -12.88
C LEU A 138 -0.79 -3.75 -12.32
N LEU A 139 -1.08 -4.13 -11.07
CA LEU A 139 -2.34 -3.77 -10.41
C LEU A 139 -2.48 -2.24 -10.27
N THR A 140 -1.40 -1.54 -9.93
CA THR A 140 -1.37 -0.07 -9.87
C THR A 140 -1.65 0.56 -11.23
N LEU A 141 -1.04 0.05 -12.31
CA LEU A 141 -1.30 0.56 -13.66
C LEU A 141 -2.76 0.35 -14.06
N ILE A 142 -3.33 -0.82 -13.79
CA ILE A 142 -4.74 -1.12 -14.06
C ILE A 142 -5.65 -0.16 -13.27
N SER A 143 -5.35 0.08 -12.00
CA SER A 143 -6.05 1.04 -11.14
C SER A 143 -6.01 2.45 -11.74
N ILE A 144 -4.83 2.94 -12.11
CA ILE A 144 -4.63 4.26 -12.73
C ILE A 144 -5.40 4.38 -14.05
N PHE A 145 -5.37 3.35 -14.90
CA PHE A 145 -6.11 3.38 -16.17
C PHE A 145 -7.62 3.42 -15.96
N ASP A 146 -8.15 2.65 -15.01
CA ASP A 146 -9.57 2.67 -14.66
C ASP A 146 -9.99 4.05 -14.13
N ASP A 147 -9.17 4.62 -13.25
CA ASP A 147 -9.32 5.96 -12.72
C ASP A 147 -9.35 7.03 -13.83
N LEU A 148 -8.34 7.04 -14.72
CA LEU A 148 -8.28 7.98 -15.84
C LEU A 148 -9.46 7.80 -16.81
N TYR A 149 -9.86 6.55 -17.09
CA TYR A 149 -11.02 6.27 -17.93
C TYR A 149 -12.32 6.81 -17.30
N LYS A 150 -12.52 6.59 -16.00
CA LYS A 150 -13.64 7.15 -15.23
C LYS A 150 -13.63 8.68 -15.25
N ALA A 151 -12.45 9.31 -15.16
CA ALA A 151 -12.32 10.76 -15.25
C ALA A 151 -12.72 11.30 -16.63
N TYR A 152 -12.25 10.66 -17.70
CA TYR A 152 -12.49 11.08 -19.07
C TYR A 152 -13.95 10.87 -19.51
N LYS A 153 -14.54 9.74 -19.13
CA LYS A 153 -15.94 9.40 -19.47
C LYS A 153 -16.98 10.24 -18.73
N HIS A 154 -16.61 10.80 -17.58
CA HIS A 154 -17.52 11.52 -16.70
C HIS A 154 -17.15 13.01 -16.46
N SER A 155 -16.12 13.52 -17.15
CA SER A 155 -15.92 14.97 -17.36
C SER A 155 -16.74 15.47 -18.53
#